data_AF-A0A921YVD9-F1
#
_entry.id   AF-A0A921YVD9-F1
#
_cell.length_a   1.000
_cell.length_b   1.000
_cell.length_c   1.000
_cell.angle_alpha   90.00
_cell.angle_beta   90.00
_cell.angle_gamma   90.00
#
_symmetry.space_group_name_H-M   'P 1'
#
loop_
_entity.id
_entity.type
_entity.pdbx_description
1 polymer ?
#
loop_
_entity_poly.entity_id
_entity_poly.type
_entity_poly.pdbx_seq_one_letter_code
_entity_poly.pdbx_strand_id
1 'polypeptide(L)'
;MFMHDKGVFIFGIRIVETRRDAISRLPLELSWKIFSYLDKLSLRNAKHSHKTWARIILADRKLRSRLNKFELADKLGSESLAKFYKRNKRKLKKEMGKNYLPRCEDAVQSTKTMIAKSKRAGEALVIHMKRYKLF
;
A
#
# COMPACT_ATOMS: atom_id res chain seq x y z
N MET A 1 9.17 34.98 -16.37
CA MET A 1 9.34 34.13 -17.57
C MET A 1 7.96 33.61 -17.96
N PHE A 2 7.53 33.89 -19.19
CA PHE A 2 6.14 33.98 -19.64
C PHE A 2 5.31 32.69 -19.50
N MET A 3 4.19 32.77 -18.76
CA MET A 3 3.05 31.85 -18.89
C MET A 3 2.07 32.48 -19.88
N HIS A 4 2.10 32.06 -21.14
CA HIS A 4 1.09 32.46 -22.11
C HIS A 4 -0.17 31.63 -21.90
N ASP A 5 -1.17 32.25 -21.28
CA ASP A 5 -2.54 31.77 -21.18
C ASP A 5 -3.19 31.80 -22.58
N LYS A 6 -3.09 30.69 -23.31
CA LYS A 6 -3.85 30.45 -24.55
C LYS A 6 -5.21 29.85 -24.19
N GLY A 7 -6.20 30.70 -23.88
CA GLY A 7 -7.60 30.31 -23.73
C GLY A 7 -8.46 30.98 -24.80
N VAL A 8 -9.31 30.22 -25.49
CA VAL A 8 -10.29 30.78 -26.44
C VAL A 8 -11.58 31.07 -25.69
N PHE A 9 -12.10 32.29 -25.82
CA PHE A 9 -13.37 32.73 -25.26
C PHE A 9 -14.49 32.57 -26.29
N ILE A 10 -15.50 31.75 -25.98
CA ILE A 10 -16.72 31.64 -26.78
C ILE A 10 -17.91 31.73 -25.81
N PHE A 11 -18.80 32.71 -26.02
CA PHE A 11 -20.07 32.91 -25.30
C PHE A 11 -19.99 32.84 -23.76
N GLY A 12 -19.08 33.58 -23.13
CA GLY A 12 -19.07 33.76 -21.67
C GLY A 12 -18.60 32.55 -20.85
N ILE A 13 -18.22 31.45 -21.50
CA ILE A 13 -17.64 30.27 -20.84
C ILE A 13 -16.13 30.29 -21.07
N ARG A 14 -15.35 30.39 -19.98
CA ARG A 14 -13.89 30.21 -20.05
C ARG A 14 -13.60 28.73 -20.28
N ILE A 15 -13.44 28.34 -21.54
CA ILE A 15 -12.92 27.00 -21.88
C ILE A 15 -11.43 27.02 -21.56
N VAL A 16 -11.10 26.77 -20.30
CA VAL A 16 -9.74 26.42 -19.93
C VAL A 16 -9.47 25.10 -20.61
N GLU A 17 -8.60 25.10 -21.63
CA GLU A 17 -7.93 23.89 -22.09
C GLU A 17 -7.12 23.34 -20.93
N THR A 18 -7.80 22.66 -20.01
CA THR A 18 -7.15 21.75 -19.08
C THR A 18 -6.47 20.75 -19.99
N ARG A 19 -5.14 20.81 -20.07
CA ARG A 19 -4.30 19.82 -20.76
C ARG A 19 -4.71 18.45 -20.24
N ARG A 20 -5.69 17.83 -20.91
CA ARG A 20 -6.24 16.57 -20.46
C ARG A 20 -5.14 15.55 -20.67
N ASP A 21 -4.88 14.80 -19.62
CA ASP A 21 -3.84 13.79 -19.63
C ASP A 21 -4.04 12.80 -20.80
N ALA A 22 -3.05 12.76 -21.68
CA ALA A 22 -3.07 11.93 -22.88
C ALA A 22 -3.11 10.43 -22.54
N ILE A 23 -2.51 10.03 -21.41
CA ILE A 23 -2.42 8.62 -21.01
C ILE A 23 -3.79 8.09 -20.57
N SER A 24 -4.59 8.91 -19.88
CA SER A 24 -5.95 8.52 -19.44
C SER A 24 -6.97 8.44 -20.57
N ARG A 25 -6.66 8.96 -21.78
CA ARG A 25 -7.54 8.87 -22.96
C ARG A 25 -7.32 7.62 -23.79
N LEU A 26 -6.18 6.94 -23.59
CA LEU A 26 -5.86 5.73 -24.32
C LEU A 26 -6.72 4.55 -23.78
N PRO A 27 -6.97 3.54 -24.63
CA PRO A 27 -7.38 2.22 -24.16
C PRO A 27 -6.48 1.72 -23.03
N LEU A 28 -7.08 1.07 -22.03
CA LEU A 28 -6.39 0.63 -20.82
C LEU A 28 -5.16 -0.23 -21.12
N GLU A 29 -5.24 -1.06 -22.16
CA GLU A 29 -4.17 -1.95 -22.61
C GLU A 29 -2.93 -1.16 -23.04
N LEU A 30 -3.13 -0.06 -23.75
CA LEU A 30 -2.03 0.82 -24.18
C LEU A 30 -1.45 1.58 -23.00
N SER A 31 -2.29 2.11 -22.12
CA SER A 31 -1.82 2.79 -20.89
C SER A 31 -1.00 1.84 -20.02
N TRP A 32 -1.45 0.59 -19.84
CA TRP A 32 -0.69 -0.43 -19.11
C TRP A 32 0.62 -0.77 -19.79
N LYS A 33 0.64 -0.87 -21.13
CA LYS A 33 1.87 -1.10 -21.88
C LYS A 33 2.87 0.03 -21.67
N ILE A 34 2.43 1.29 -21.71
CA ILE A 34 3.26 2.46 -21.40
C ILE A 34 3.84 2.35 -19.98
N PHE A 35 2.99 2.14 -18.98
CA PHE A 35 3.45 1.99 -17.59
C PHE A 35 4.35 0.77 -17.39
N SER A 36 4.26 -0.25 -18.25
CA SER A 36 5.11 -1.45 -18.17
C SER A 36 6.57 -1.16 -18.53
N TYR A 37 6.82 -0.16 -19.37
CA TYR A 37 8.17 0.28 -19.74
C TYR A 37 8.84 1.14 -18.67
N LEU A 38 8.10 1.63 -17.69
CA LEU A 38 8.67 2.40 -16.59
C LEU A 38 9.50 1.49 -15.65
N ASP A 39 10.61 2.04 -15.19
CA ASP A 39 11.40 1.48 -14.11
C ASP A 39 10.63 1.59 -12.78
N LYS A 40 11.17 0.95 -11.72
CA LYS A 40 10.45 0.82 -10.45
C LYS A 40 10.18 2.17 -9.78
N LEU A 41 11.13 3.11 -9.86
CA LEU A 41 11.01 4.43 -9.25
C LEU A 41 10.03 5.30 -10.04
N SER A 42 10.18 5.36 -11.37
CA SER A 42 9.24 6.15 -12.20
C SER A 42 7.82 5.61 -12.12
N LEU A 43 7.63 4.30 -12.03
CA LEU A 43 6.29 3.71 -11.85
C LEU A 43 5.65 4.11 -10.52
N ARG A 44 6.45 4.17 -9.43
CA ARG A 44 5.97 4.67 -8.13
C ARG A 44 5.60 6.15 -8.22
N ASN A 45 6.46 6.96 -8.83
CA ASN A 45 6.20 8.40 -9.00
C ASN A 45 4.95 8.64 -9.86
N ALA A 46 4.76 7.88 -10.93
CA ALA A 46 3.57 7.92 -11.78
C ALA A 46 2.28 7.54 -11.02
N LYS A 47 2.36 6.57 -10.11
CA LYS A 47 1.22 6.22 -9.22
C LYS A 47 0.86 7.40 -8.30
N HIS A 48 1.84 8.18 -7.82
CA HIS A 48 1.60 9.28 -6.89
C HIS A 48 1.26 10.61 -7.58
N SER A 49 1.66 10.79 -8.85
CA SER A 49 1.46 12.05 -9.58
C SER A 49 -0.01 12.32 -9.90
N HIS A 50 -0.79 11.31 -10.26
CA HIS A 50 -2.17 11.49 -10.71
C HIS A 50 -3.10 10.38 -10.23
N LYS A 51 -4.26 10.76 -9.66
CA LYS A 51 -5.26 9.80 -9.12
C LYS A 51 -5.76 8.83 -10.19
N THR A 52 -5.93 9.28 -11.44
CA THR A 52 -6.35 8.41 -12.54
C THR A 52 -5.26 7.43 -12.93
N TRP A 53 -3.99 7.85 -12.95
CA TRP A 53 -2.86 6.95 -13.20
C TRP A 53 -2.76 5.89 -12.12
N ALA A 54 -2.95 6.27 -10.85
CA ALA A 54 -3.01 5.32 -9.75
C ALA A 54 -4.07 4.24 -10.01
N ARG A 55 -5.28 4.63 -10.44
CA ARG A 55 -6.36 3.67 -10.75
C ARG A 55 -5.99 2.77 -11.93
N ILE A 56 -5.48 3.31 -13.02
CA ILE A 56 -5.06 2.55 -14.20
C ILE A 56 -3.97 1.55 -13.81
N ILE A 57 -2.91 1.99 -13.13
CA ILE A 57 -1.78 1.17 -12.73
C ILE A 57 -2.21 0.06 -11.75
N LEU A 58 -3.11 0.34 -10.81
CA LEU A 58 -3.58 -0.64 -9.82
C LEU A 58 -4.62 -1.63 -10.38
N ALA A 59 -5.25 -1.31 -11.51
CA ALA A 59 -6.17 -2.21 -12.20
C ALA A 59 -5.42 -3.39 -12.85
N ASP A 60 -4.20 -3.18 -13.37
CA ASP A 60 -3.40 -4.27 -13.92
C ASP A 60 -2.68 -5.08 -12.82
N ARG A 61 -2.81 -6.40 -12.91
CA ARG A 61 -2.24 -7.33 -11.92
C ARG A 61 -0.71 -7.33 -11.97
N LYS A 62 -0.09 -7.21 -13.15
CA LYS A 62 1.38 -7.29 -13.30
C LYS A 62 2.04 -6.03 -12.75
N LEU A 63 1.55 -4.85 -13.12
CA LEU A 63 2.00 -3.55 -12.61
C LEU A 63 1.83 -3.45 -11.08
N ARG A 64 0.65 -3.83 -10.57
CA ARG A 64 0.41 -3.87 -9.12
C ARG A 64 1.36 -4.81 -8.39
N SER A 65 1.63 -6.00 -8.95
CA SER A 65 2.58 -6.94 -8.37
C SER A 65 4.01 -6.40 -8.32
N ARG A 66 4.45 -5.72 -9.40
CA ARG A 66 5.75 -5.05 -9.47
C ARG A 66 5.88 -3.95 -8.42
N LEU A 67 4.87 -3.07 -8.32
CA LEU A 67 4.82 -2.01 -7.31
C LEU A 67 4.86 -2.57 -5.89
N ASN A 68 4.02 -3.57 -5.58
CA ASN A 68 4.01 -4.18 -4.25
C ASN A 68 5.34 -4.84 -3.88
N LYS A 69 6.05 -5.42 -4.86
CA LYS A 69 7.40 -5.97 -4.64
C LYS A 69 8.39 -4.86 -4.33
N PHE A 70 8.34 -3.77 -5.08
CA PHE A 70 9.22 -2.62 -4.88
C PHE A 70 8.96 -1.93 -3.54
N GLU A 71 7.71 -1.58 -3.22
CA GLU A 71 7.34 -0.96 -1.95
C GLU A 71 7.71 -1.83 -0.74
N LEU A 72 7.65 -3.16 -0.87
CA LEU A 72 8.10 -4.06 0.19
C LEU A 72 9.63 -4.05 0.36
N ALA A 73 10.38 -3.98 -0.74
CA ALA A 73 11.83 -3.88 -0.69
C ALA A 73 12.28 -2.54 -0.10
N ASP A 74 11.62 -1.44 -0.48
CA ASP A 74 11.85 -0.11 0.06
C ASP A 74 11.60 -0.07 1.58
N LYS A 75 10.47 -0.61 2.05
CA LYS A 75 10.13 -0.69 3.48
C LYS A 75 11.11 -1.50 4.31
N LEU A 76 11.71 -2.54 3.73
CA LEU A 76 12.66 -3.42 4.41
C LEU A 76 14.12 -3.00 4.20
N GLY A 77 14.37 -1.99 3.36
CA GLY A 77 15.71 -1.52 3.01
C GLY A 77 16.51 -2.46 2.09
N SER A 78 15.94 -3.61 1.68
CA SER A 78 16.64 -4.58 0.83
C SER A 78 15.71 -5.53 0.08
N GLU A 79 16.09 -5.86 -1.16
CA GLU A 79 15.41 -6.90 -1.94
C GLU A 79 15.57 -8.30 -1.35
N SER A 80 16.71 -8.61 -0.72
CA SER A 80 16.94 -9.93 -0.11
C SER A 80 16.02 -10.13 1.10
N LEU A 81 15.87 -9.10 1.94
CA LEU A 81 14.93 -9.08 3.06
C LEU A 81 13.47 -9.18 2.58
N ALA A 82 13.11 -8.50 1.50
CA ALA A 82 11.76 -8.63 0.93
C ALA A 82 11.45 -10.03 0.39
N LYS A 83 12.43 -10.70 -0.23
CA LYS A 83 12.31 -12.10 -0.65
C LYS A 83 12.15 -13.03 0.55
N PHE A 84 12.99 -12.87 1.57
CA PHE A 84 12.91 -13.63 2.83
C PHE A 84 11.55 -13.45 3.50
N TYR A 85 11.09 -12.20 3.63
CA TYR A 85 9.81 -11.87 4.23
C TYR A 85 8.64 -12.51 3.46
N LYS A 86 8.62 -12.42 2.12
CA LYS A 86 7.58 -13.07 1.31
C LYS A 86 7.57 -14.59 1.49
N ARG A 87 8.74 -15.23 1.51
CA ARG A 87 8.88 -16.69 1.68
C ARG A 87 8.43 -17.16 3.06
N ASN A 88 8.76 -16.39 4.11
CA ASN A 88 8.52 -16.76 5.50
C ASN A 88 7.29 -16.09 6.13
N LYS A 89 6.47 -15.35 5.37
CA LYS A 89 5.34 -14.56 5.89
C LYS A 89 4.41 -15.35 6.81
N ARG A 90 4.11 -16.61 6.49
CA ARG A 90 3.26 -17.47 7.34
C ARG A 90 3.94 -17.85 8.65
N LYS A 91 5.24 -18.18 8.61
CA LYS A 91 6.03 -18.50 9.80
C LYS A 91 6.18 -17.26 10.69
N LEU A 92 6.55 -16.12 10.11
CA LEU A 92 6.65 -14.84 10.83
C LEU A 92 5.34 -14.43 11.50
N LYS A 93 4.19 -14.63 10.84
CA LYS A 93 2.88 -14.38 11.45
C LYS A 93 2.58 -15.33 12.62
N LYS A 94 2.95 -16.60 12.51
CA LYS A 94 2.81 -17.57 13.62
C LYS A 94 3.72 -17.23 14.78
N GLU A 95 4.95 -16.79 14.49
CA GLU A 95 5.94 -16.35 15.47
C GLU A 95 5.46 -15.11 16.23
N MET A 96 5.00 -14.09 15.51
CA MET A 96 4.44 -12.86 16.09
C MET A 96 3.08 -13.06 16.79
N GLY A 97 2.34 -14.11 16.43
CA GLY A 97 1.05 -14.43 17.03
C GLY A 97 1.17 -15.15 18.37
N LYS A 98 2.39 -15.55 18.77
CA LYS A 98 2.62 -16.13 20.09
C LYS A 98 2.67 -15.02 21.14
N ASN A 99 2.12 -15.28 22.33
CA ASN A 99 2.17 -14.39 23.50
C ASN A 99 3.55 -14.46 24.21
N TYR A 100 4.62 -14.39 23.43
CA TYR A 100 5.97 -14.33 23.97
C TYR A 100 6.47 -12.89 24.02
N LEU A 101 7.36 -12.63 24.97
CA LEU A 101 8.11 -11.38 24.98
C LEU A 101 9.04 -11.34 23.75
N PRO A 102 9.21 -10.18 23.11
CA PRO A 102 10.28 -9.96 22.13
C PRO A 102 11.62 -10.41 22.70
N ARG A 103 12.50 -10.97 21.84
CA ARG A 103 13.87 -11.28 22.23
C ARG A 103 14.52 -9.99 22.78
N CYS A 104 15.05 -10.08 24.00
CA CYS A 104 15.66 -8.98 24.78
C CYS A 104 14.72 -8.14 25.67
N GLU A 105 13.44 -8.48 25.79
CA GLU A 105 12.57 -7.90 26.84
C GLU A 105 12.47 -8.84 28.05
N ASP A 106 12.82 -8.34 29.24
CA ASP A 106 12.76 -9.09 30.50
C ASP A 106 11.50 -8.83 31.32
N ALA A 107 10.69 -7.84 30.93
CA ALA A 107 9.51 -7.43 31.68
C ALA A 107 8.23 -8.12 31.16
N VAL A 108 7.54 -8.85 32.03
CA VAL A 108 6.21 -9.41 31.74
C VAL A 108 5.19 -8.27 31.74
N GLN A 109 4.86 -7.75 30.56
CA GLN A 109 3.78 -6.76 30.42
C GLN A 109 2.45 -7.45 30.09
N SER A 110 1.38 -7.09 30.83
CA SER A 110 0.02 -7.47 30.44
C SER A 110 -0.31 -6.77 29.13
N THR A 111 -0.65 -7.50 28.08
CA THR A 111 -1.00 -6.85 26.81
C THR A 111 -2.18 -7.54 26.16
N LYS A 112 -3.22 -6.72 25.96
CA LYS A 112 -4.49 -6.94 25.27
C LYS A 112 -5.61 -7.48 26.14
N THR A 113 -6.52 -6.56 26.49
CA THR A 113 -7.93 -6.85 26.70
C THR A 113 -8.51 -7.32 25.36
N MET A 114 -8.91 -8.58 25.27
CA MET A 114 -9.76 -9.04 24.16
C MET A 114 -11.20 -9.05 24.64
N ILE A 115 -12.05 -8.26 23.99
CA ILE A 115 -13.51 -8.35 24.16
C ILE A 115 -13.97 -9.52 23.28
N ALA A 116 -14.18 -10.68 23.89
CA ALA A 116 -14.78 -11.81 23.19
C ALA A 116 -16.29 -11.56 23.06
N LYS A 117 -16.82 -11.66 21.83
CA LYS A 117 -18.26 -11.59 21.61
C LYS A 117 -18.90 -12.87 22.16
N SER A 118 -19.57 -12.75 23.30
CA SER A 118 -20.41 -13.82 23.84
C SER A 118 -21.55 -14.14 22.87
N LYS A 119 -21.94 -15.42 22.77
CA LYS A 119 -23.14 -15.85 22.03
C LYS A 119 -24.44 -15.51 22.77
N ARG A 120 -24.35 -15.09 24.05
CA ARG A 120 -25.48 -14.59 24.84
C ARG A 120 -25.47 -13.07 24.79
N ALA A 121 -26.60 -12.47 24.41
CA ALA A 121 -26.73 -11.01 24.37
C ALA A 121 -26.57 -10.44 25.80
N GLY A 122 -25.61 -9.54 25.99
CA GLY A 122 -25.45 -8.75 27.22
C GLY A 122 -24.11 -8.87 27.96
N GLU A 123 -23.31 -9.90 27.74
CA GLU A 123 -22.05 -10.09 28.48
C GLU A 123 -20.82 -9.89 27.58
N ALA A 124 -20.12 -8.77 27.75
CA ALA A 124 -18.80 -8.56 27.16
C ALA A 124 -17.76 -9.30 28.01
N LEU A 125 -17.27 -10.44 27.51
CA LEU A 125 -16.22 -11.20 28.20
C LEU A 125 -14.88 -10.52 27.93
N VAL A 126 -14.31 -9.90 28.96
CA VAL A 126 -12.97 -9.29 28.90
C VAL A 126 -11.95 -10.31 29.35
N ILE A 127 -11.15 -10.81 28.40
CA ILE A 127 -10.09 -11.78 28.69
C ILE A 127 -8.76 -11.01 28.81
N HIS A 128 -8.09 -11.18 29.94
CA HIS A 128 -6.75 -10.68 30.18
C HIS A 128 -5.72 -11.80 29.94
N MET A 129 -4.77 -11.59 29.04
CA MET A 129 -3.67 -12.53 28.81
C MET A 129 -2.33 -11.95 29.29
N LYS A 130 -1.54 -12.78 29.98
CA LYS A 130 -0.15 -12.46 30.36
C LYS A 130 0.81 -13.03 29.32
N ARG A 131 1.90 -12.31 29.03
CA ARG A 131 2.99 -12.79 28.17
C ARG A 131 3.99 -13.61 28.98
N TYR A 132 4.63 -14.58 28.35
CA TYR A 132 5.62 -15.45 29.00
C TYR A 132 7.00 -15.27 28.36
N LYS A 133 8.05 -15.34 29.18
CA LYS A 133 9.44 -15.46 28.72
C LYS A 133 9.71 -16.93 28.40
N LEU A 134 10.21 -17.22 27.21
CA LEU A 134 10.74 -18.56 26.90
C LEU A 134 12.26 -18.52 27.12
N PHE A 135 12.75 -19.47 27.91
CA PHE A 135 14.17 -19.71 28.13
C PHE A 135 14.82 -20.33 26.89
#